data_AF-A0A679JA36-F1
#
_entry.id   AF-A0A679JA36-F1
#
_cell.length_a   1.000
_cell.length_b   1.000
_cell.length_c   1.000
_cell.angle_alpha   90.00
_cell.angle_beta   90.00
_cell.angle_gamma   90.00
#
_symmetry.space_group_name_H-M   'P 1'
#
loop_
_entity.id
_entity.type
_entity.pdbx_description
1 polymer ?
#
loop_
_entity_poly.entity_id
_entity_poly.type
_entity_poly.pdbx_seq_one_letter_code
_entity_poly.pdbx_strand_id
1 'polypeptide(L)'
;MRFAFIARHRGIWPVAWLCEALDVSRSGFHAWLNRSPSARARQDKVLVTKIDRSFKSSDRTYGARRLWHDVLAEGLSCGLHRVERLMRESGLRARPRRRGLPKDTGERAGGVGQPA
;
A
#
# COMPACT_ATOMS: atom_id res chain seq x y z
N MET A 1 -7.44 18.26 -6.94
CA MET A 1 -8.06 18.85 -5.72
C MET A 1 -7.43 20.21 -5.43
N ARG A 2 -8.18 21.31 -5.48
CA ARG A 2 -7.67 22.70 -5.30
C ARG A 2 -7.04 22.92 -3.92
N PHE A 3 -7.70 22.50 -2.84
CA PHE A 3 -7.16 22.66 -1.48
C PHE A 3 -5.86 21.90 -1.21
N ALA A 4 -5.68 20.71 -1.81
CA ALA A 4 -4.44 19.95 -1.70
C ALA A 4 -3.26 20.68 -2.36
N PHE A 5 -3.51 21.38 -3.47
CA PHE A 5 -2.51 22.23 -4.10
C PHE A 5 -2.12 23.41 -3.18
N ILE A 6 -3.11 24.10 -2.61
CA ILE A 6 -2.87 25.21 -1.67
C ILE A 6 -2.05 24.72 -0.47
N ALA A 7 -2.41 23.58 0.12
CA ALA A 7 -1.69 23.01 1.25
C ALA A 7 -0.21 22.70 0.93
N ARG A 8 0.08 22.26 -0.29
CA ARG A 8 1.45 21.93 -0.73
C ARG A 8 2.30 23.18 -0.97
N HIS A 9 1.72 24.30 -1.40
CA HIS A 9 2.46 25.50 -1.81
C HIS A 9 2.31 26.69 -0.84
N ARG A 10 1.59 26.53 0.28
CA ARG A 10 1.41 27.57 1.32
C ARG A 10 2.69 28.07 1.98
N GLY A 11 3.81 27.37 1.81
CA GLY A 11 5.13 27.79 2.29
C GLY A 11 5.91 28.65 1.29
N ILE A 12 5.48 28.68 0.04
CA ILE A 12 6.10 29.48 -1.04
C ILE A 12 5.30 30.76 -1.27
N TRP A 13 3.97 30.66 -1.28
CA TRP A 13 3.07 31.80 -1.49
C TRP A 13 2.02 31.93 -0.37
N PRO A 14 1.56 33.16 -0.09
CA PRO A 14 0.48 33.39 0.87
C PRO A 14 -0.79 32.61 0.49
N VAL A 15 -1.43 31.99 1.49
CA VAL A 15 -2.67 31.23 1.31
C VAL A 15 -3.79 32.09 0.70
N ALA A 16 -3.87 33.37 1.08
CA ALA A 16 -4.86 34.29 0.52
C ALA A 16 -4.73 34.42 -1.00
N TRP A 17 -3.49 34.60 -1.49
CA TRP A 17 -3.19 34.69 -2.92
C TRP A 17 -3.53 33.39 -3.65
N LEU A 18 -3.17 32.24 -3.07
CA LEU A 18 -3.49 30.92 -3.63
C LEU A 18 -5.00 30.64 -3.66
N CYS A 19 -5.75 31.11 -2.65
CA CYS A 19 -7.20 31.01 -2.60
C CYS A 19 -7.87 31.85 -3.69
N GLU A 20 -7.40 33.09 -3.90
CA GLU A 20 -7.88 33.97 -4.96
C GLU A 20 -7.55 33.40 -6.35
N ALA A 21 -6.31 32.97 -6.57
CA ALA A 21 -5.86 32.40 -7.85
C ALA A 21 -6.61 31.12 -8.27
N LEU A 22 -7.12 30.36 -7.30
CA LEU A 22 -7.85 29.11 -7.54
C LEU A 22 -9.36 29.23 -7.38
N ASP A 23 -9.86 30.45 -7.16
CA ASP A 23 -11.28 30.75 -6.94
C ASP A 23 -11.91 29.88 -5.84
N VAL A 24 -11.26 29.86 -4.67
CA VAL A 24 -11.76 29.14 -3.48
C VAL A 24 -11.75 30.01 -2.24
N SER A 25 -12.71 29.79 -1.34
CA SER A 25 -12.78 30.55 -0.09
C SER A 25 -11.68 30.15 0.90
N ARG A 26 -11.12 31.15 1.59
CA ARG A 26 -10.17 30.96 2.69
C ARG A 26 -10.78 30.12 3.82
N SER A 27 -12.03 30.40 4.18
CA SER A 27 -12.78 29.63 5.17
C SER A 27 -12.96 28.16 4.75
N GLY A 28 -13.20 27.90 3.46
CA GLY A 28 -13.27 26.55 2.89
C GLY A 28 -11.93 25.81 2.98
N PHE A 29 -10.81 26.49 2.74
CA PHE A 29 -9.48 25.92 2.90
C PHE A 29 -9.19 25.53 4.37
N HIS A 30 -9.46 26.43 5.32
CA HIS A 30 -9.24 26.12 6.74
C HIS A 30 -10.21 25.06 7.26
N ALA A 31 -11.47 25.04 6.81
CA ALA A 31 -12.41 23.98 7.13
C ALA A 31 -11.94 22.63 6.56
N TRP A 32 -11.39 22.61 5.34
CA TRP A 32 -10.80 21.40 4.75
C TRP A 32 -9.54 20.96 5.52
N LEU A 33 -8.71 21.90 5.98
CA LEU A 33 -7.52 21.62 6.76
C LEU A 33 -7.85 21.02 8.14
N ASN A 34 -8.89 21.55 8.79
CA ASN A 34 -9.36 21.13 10.11
C ASN A 34 -10.37 19.97 10.07
N ARG A 35 -10.79 19.52 8.88
CA ARG A 35 -11.72 18.39 8.76
C ARG A 35 -11.08 17.15 9.37
N SER A 36 -11.63 16.74 10.51
CA SER A 36 -11.26 15.49 11.15
C SER A 36 -11.53 14.33 10.19
N PRO A 37 -10.66 13.31 10.16
CA PRO A 37 -10.89 12.12 9.35
C PRO A 37 -12.23 11.50 9.73
N SER A 38 -13.05 11.19 8.71
CA SER A 38 -14.36 10.57 8.91
C SER A 38 -14.24 9.27 9.72
N ALA A 39 -15.34 8.84 10.35
CA ALA A 39 -15.37 7.57 11.08
C ALA A 39 -14.85 6.39 10.21
N ARG A 40 -15.18 6.41 8.92
CA ARG A 40 -14.69 5.45 7.93
C ARG A 40 -13.18 5.53 7.72
N ALA A 41 -12.63 6.74 7.58
CA ALA A 41 -11.18 6.94 7.42
C ALA A 41 -10.40 6.51 8.68
N ARG A 42 -10.98 6.71 9.87
CA ARG A 42 -10.41 6.19 11.13
C ARG A 42 -10.39 4.67 11.16
N GLN A 43 -11.50 4.02 10.82
CA GLN A 43 -11.57 2.55 10.74
C GLN A 43 -10.61 2.01 9.67
N ASP A 44 -10.50 2.66 8.52
CA ASP A 44 -9.57 2.28 7.46
C ASP A 44 -8.12 2.36 7.94
N LYS A 45 -7.74 3.38 8.72
CA LYS A 45 -6.40 3.43 9.33
C LYS A 45 -6.12 2.23 10.23
N VAL A 46 -7.05 1.87 11.12
CA VAL A 46 -6.91 0.69 12.00
C VAL A 46 -6.77 -0.59 11.18
N LEU A 47 -7.57 -0.72 10.12
CA LEU A 47 -7.56 -1.87 9.23
C LEU A 47 -6.23 -1.95 8.45
N VAL A 48 -5.72 -0.83 7.94
CA VAL A 48 -4.41 -0.75 7.25
C VAL A 48 -3.28 -1.19 8.17
N THR A 49 -3.27 -0.77 9.44
CA THR A 49 -2.24 -1.17 10.40
C THR A 49 -2.19 -2.68 10.60
N LYS A 50 -3.35 -3.34 10.69
CA LYS A 50 -3.43 -4.81 10.80
C LYS A 50 -3.00 -5.51 9.52
N ILE A 51 -3.47 -5.03 8.36
CA ILE A 51 -3.06 -5.55 7.05
C ILE A 51 -1.54 -5.45 6.89
N ASP A 52 -0.94 -4.31 7.23
CA ASP A 52 0.52 -4.10 7.15
C ASP A 52 1.29 -5.04 8.09
N ARG A 53 0.79 -5.25 9.32
CA ARG A 53 1.36 -6.20 10.27
C ARG A 53 1.35 -7.63 9.72
N SER A 54 0.19 -8.10 9.24
CA SER A 54 0.11 -9.46 8.66
C SER A 54 0.98 -9.57 7.41
N PHE A 55 0.95 -8.57 6.54
CA PHE A 55 1.75 -8.55 5.31
C PHE A 55 3.26 -8.64 5.59
N LYS A 56 3.76 -7.94 6.61
CA LYS A 56 5.16 -8.03 7.04
C LYS A 56 5.48 -9.37 7.68
N SER A 57 4.58 -9.91 8.50
CA SER A 57 4.70 -11.25 9.10
C SER A 57 4.85 -12.35 8.03
N SER A 58 4.13 -12.22 6.91
CA SER A 58 4.15 -13.20 5.82
C SER A 58 5.27 -12.98 4.79
N ASP A 59 6.33 -12.25 5.15
CA ASP A 59 7.44 -11.87 4.25
C ASP A 59 6.96 -11.27 2.91
N ARG A 60 5.87 -10.47 2.98
CA ARG A 60 5.28 -9.79 1.82
C ARG A 60 4.80 -10.73 0.72
N THR A 61 4.60 -12.01 1.01
CA THR A 61 4.11 -13.00 0.02
C THR A 61 2.59 -13.01 -0.09
N TYR A 62 1.88 -12.51 0.92
CA TYR A 62 0.43 -12.57 0.97
C TYR A 62 -0.21 -11.47 0.13
N GLY A 63 -1.15 -11.88 -0.73
CA GLY A 63 -2.04 -10.98 -1.46
C GLY A 63 -3.33 -10.68 -0.71
N ALA A 64 -4.20 -9.89 -1.33
CA ALA A 64 -5.43 -9.39 -0.71
C ALA A 64 -6.31 -10.48 -0.10
N ARG A 65 -6.46 -11.62 -0.78
CA ARG A 65 -7.31 -12.72 -0.30
C ARG A 65 -6.78 -13.36 0.98
N ARG A 66 -5.46 -13.55 1.11
CA ARG A 66 -4.87 -14.14 2.33
C ARG A 66 -4.92 -13.16 3.49
N LEU A 67 -4.55 -11.91 3.23
CA LEU A 67 -4.64 -10.84 4.24
C LEU A 67 -6.08 -10.62 4.71
N TRP A 68 -7.06 -10.75 3.82
CA TRP A 68 -8.47 -10.70 4.19
C TRP A 68 -8.86 -11.82 5.16
N HIS A 69 -8.38 -13.04 4.95
CA HIS A 69 -8.59 -14.14 5.90
C HIS A 69 -7.92 -13.89 7.24
N ASP A 70 -6.69 -13.36 7.27
CA ASP A 70 -6.01 -13.02 8.52
C ASP A 70 -6.77 -11.96 9.31
N VAL A 71 -7.24 -10.92 8.63
CA VAL A 71 -8.04 -9.85 9.24
C VAL A 71 -9.38 -10.37 9.78
N LEU A 72 -10.03 -11.30 9.07
CA LEU A 72 -11.23 -11.97 9.54
C LEU A 72 -10.95 -12.84 10.78
N ALA A 73 -9.83 -13.56 10.80
CA ALA A 73 -9.40 -14.37 11.94
C ALA A 73 -9.10 -13.51 13.17
N GLU A 74 -8.64 -12.27 12.98
CA GLU A 74 -8.47 -11.27 14.03
C GLU A 74 -9.80 -10.61 14.49
N GLY A 75 -10.95 -11.07 13.99
CA GLY A 75 -12.28 -10.61 14.41
C GLY A 75 -12.75 -9.31 13.75
N LEU A 76 -12.10 -8.83 12.69
CA LEU A 76 -12.56 -7.65 11.95
C LEU A 76 -13.42 -8.03 10.74
N SER A 77 -14.69 -7.63 10.77
CA SER A 77 -15.58 -7.77 9.62
C SER A 77 -15.22 -6.74 8.54
N CYS A 78 -14.59 -7.19 7.46
CA CYS A 78 -14.34 -6.38 6.29
C CYS A 78 -14.56 -7.18 5.01
N GLY A 79 -14.97 -6.51 3.93
CA GLY A 79 -15.08 -7.12 2.62
C GLY A 79 -13.73 -7.17 1.90
N LEU A 80 -13.54 -8.17 1.03
CA LEU A 80 -12.33 -8.34 0.23
C LEU A 80 -11.96 -7.08 -0.57
N HIS A 81 -12.94 -6.44 -1.23
CA HIS A 81 -12.70 -5.22 -1.99
C HIS A 81 -12.21 -4.04 -1.14
N ARG A 82 -12.60 -4.00 0.15
CA ARG A 82 -12.08 -3.00 1.08
C ARG A 82 -10.59 -3.24 1.34
N VAL A 83 -10.19 -4.50 1.55
CA VAL A 83 -8.78 -4.89 1.71
C VAL A 83 -7.98 -4.59 0.45
N GLU A 84 -8.49 -4.96 -0.74
CA GLU A 84 -7.84 -4.67 -2.03
C GLU A 84 -7.61 -3.18 -2.25
N ARG A 85 -8.63 -2.36 -1.97
CA ARG A 85 -8.53 -0.90 -2.07
C ARG A 85 -7.46 -0.37 -1.12
N LEU A 86 -7.46 -0.79 0.14
CA LEU A 86 -6.51 -0.31 1.15
C LEU A 86 -5.08 -0.78 0.86
N MET A 87 -4.90 -1.99 0.35
CA MET A 87 -3.59 -2.45 -0.14
C MET A 87 -3.07 -1.58 -1.29
N ARG A 88 -3.94 -1.24 -2.26
CA ARG A 88 -3.58 -0.36 -3.38
C ARG A 88 -3.20 1.04 -2.92
N GLU A 89 -4.01 1.64 -2.04
CA GLU A 89 -3.76 2.96 -1.44
C GLU A 89 -2.47 2.99 -0.62
N SER A 90 -2.12 1.89 0.05
CA SER A 90 -0.92 1.76 0.89
C SER A 90 0.31 1.24 0.14
N GLY A 91 0.20 0.96 -1.17
CA GLY A 91 1.30 0.42 -1.98
C GLY A 91 1.72 -1.01 -1.62
N LEU A 92 0.89 -1.76 -0.89
CA LEU A 92 1.17 -3.14 -0.50
C LEU A 92 0.92 -4.08 -1.67
N ARG A 93 2.00 -4.65 -2.22
CA ARG A 93 1.94 -5.63 -3.32
C ARG A 93 2.65 -6.90 -2.93
N ALA A 94 1.95 -8.03 -3.08
CA ALA A 94 2.53 -9.34 -2.86
C ALA A 94 3.74 -9.57 -3.76
N ARG A 95 4.86 -10.01 -3.18
CA ARG A 95 6.03 -10.42 -3.93
C ARG A 95 5.74 -11.75 -4.63
N PRO A 96 6.00 -11.85 -5.95
CA PRO A 96 5.93 -13.14 -6.63
C PRO A 96 6.96 -14.10 -6.02
N ARG A 97 6.60 -15.38 -5.87
CA ARG A 97 7.56 -16.41 -5.46
C ARG A 97 8.71 -16.42 -6.47
N ARG A 98 9.95 -16.32 -5.99
CA ARG A 98 11.12 -16.57 -6.84
C ARG A 98 11.02 -17.99 -7.38
N ARG A 99 11.19 -18.12 -8.70
CA ARG A 99 11.31 -19.43 -9.36
C ARG A 99 12.57 -20.09 -8.78
N GLY A 100 12.43 -21.31 -8.26
CA GLY A 100 13.59 -22.09 -7.84
C GLY A 100 14.52 -22.31 -9.02
N LEU A 101 15.84 -22.40 -8.78
CA LEU A 101 16.77 -22.81 -9.83
C LEU A 101 16.35 -24.20 -10.35
N PRO A 102 16.56 -24.49 -11.65
CA PRO A 102 16.48 -25.85 -12.16
C PRO A 102 17.29 -26.78 -11.26
N LYS A 103 16.71 -27.93 -10.89
CA LYS A 103 17.44 -28.92 -10.11
C LYS A 103 18.61 -29.40 -10.97
N ASP A 104 19.82 -29.27 -10.46
CA ASP A 104 21.00 -29.86 -11.10
C ASP A 104 20.86 -31.38 -11.02
N THR A 105 20.75 -32.03 -12.19
CA THR A 105 20.65 -33.50 -12.29
C THR A 105 21.99 -34.19 -12.08
N GLY A 106 23.09 -33.46 -11.84
CA GLY A 106 24.34 -34.02 -11.34
C GLY A 106 25.06 -34.96 -12.31
N GLU A 107 24.73 -34.95 -13.60
CA GLU A 107 25.48 -35.71 -14.60
C GLU A 107 26.80 -34.99 -14.89
N ARG A 108 27.84 -35.32 -14.10
CA ARG A 108 29.22 -35.07 -14.50
C ARG A 108 29.52 -35.98 -15.68
N ALA A 109 29.68 -35.40 -16.87
CA ALA A 109 30.24 -36.10 -18.02
C ALA A 109 31.62 -36.67 -17.62
N GLY A 110 31.67 -37.98 -17.39
CA GLY A 110 32.90 -38.69 -17.11
C GLY A 110 33.85 -38.55 -18.29
N GLY A 111 35.05 -38.02 -18.03
CA GLY A 111 36.10 -37.89 -19.03
C GLY A 111 36.42 -39.26 -19.62
N VAL A 112 36.20 -39.40 -20.92
CA VAL A 112 36.66 -40.57 -21.67
C VAL A 112 38.18 -40.39 -21.86
N GLY A 113 38.94 -41.13 -21.04
CA GLY A 113 40.36 -41.36 -21.26
C GLY A 113 40.54 -42.08 -22.60
N GLN A 114 41.36 -41.49 -23.46
CA GLN A 114 41.70 -41.99 -24.79
C GLN A 114 42.92 -42.91 -24.65
N PRO A 115 42.85 -44.22 -24.96
CA PRO A 115 44.03 -45.06 -24.91
C PRO A 115 44.78 -45.11 -26.26
N ALA A 116 46.10 -45.00 -26.13
CA ALA A 116 47.24 -45.43 -26.97
C ALA A 116 47.20 -45.16 -28.48
#